data_AF-A0A437A2B0-F1
#
_entry.id   AF-A0A437A2B0-F1
#
_cell.length_a   1.000
_cell.length_b   1.000
_cell.length_c   1.000
_cell.angle_alpha   90.00
_cell.angle_beta   90.00
_cell.angle_gamma   90.00
#
_symmetry.space_group_name_H-M   'P 1'
#
loop_
_entity.id
_entity.type
_entity.pdbx_description
1 polymer ?
#
loop_
_entity_poly.entity_id
_entity_poly.type
_entity_poly.pdbx_seq_one_letter_code
_entity_poly.pdbx_strand_id
1 'polypeptide(L)'
;MCILLWTTACANKGYPLILLSNRDEFLQRPTQTAGPWDKDTYGGRDLARPENDAISTCYSWTGLGTQDSDPSLDIDQVGGFSMLCGQFSRDHQNRVQIDSFGVISNRAEGQIHGKKHDIIDPTEPGTYGLSNSAFTNPWPKVLNGKRLLDELVEDIQNDRLTDREISQKGIEILTSDSVSEDEAWKDRNNRLELLKQSVFIPMFETRNLIGSSETRTTTGQDQDQALSGLYNLYGTQKQTVIIVHESGAVRYTEKTLYDWLQGTTDAANDTVDIIFDLDL
;
A
#
# COMPACT_ATOMS: atom_id res chain seq x y z
N MET A 1 -5.79 7.16 -1.58
CA MET A 1 -4.97 7.80 -0.52
C MET A 1 -4.15 6.72 0.17
N CYS A 2 -3.42 5.90 -0.57
CA CYS A 2 -2.78 4.72 -0.02
C CYS A 2 -1.68 5.07 1.00
N ILE A 3 -1.27 4.07 1.78
CA ILE A 3 -0.10 4.15 2.65
C ILE A 3 0.75 2.90 2.48
N LEU A 4 2.06 3.08 2.55
CA LEU A 4 3.07 2.04 2.56
C LEU A 4 3.98 2.31 3.77
N LEU A 5 4.21 1.33 4.62
CA LEU A 5 5.15 1.39 5.73
C LEU A 5 6.12 0.23 5.56
N TRP A 6 7.38 0.43 5.89
CA TRP A 6 8.34 -0.66 5.88
C TRP A 6 9.45 -0.45 6.90
N THR A 7 10.12 -1.54 7.25
CA THR A 7 11.26 -1.50 8.15
C THR A 7 12.35 -2.48 7.71
N THR A 8 13.59 -2.05 7.83
CA THR A 8 14.81 -2.86 7.69
C THR A 8 15.47 -3.11 9.05
N ALA A 9 14.89 -2.56 10.13
CA ALA A 9 15.44 -2.61 11.48
C ALA A 9 15.49 -4.04 12.07
N CYS A 10 14.77 -4.99 11.48
CA CYS A 10 14.71 -6.39 11.91
C CYS A 10 15.68 -7.32 11.16
N ALA A 11 16.61 -6.78 10.35
CA ALA A 11 17.55 -7.60 9.57
C ALA A 11 18.41 -8.53 10.45
N ASN A 12 18.84 -8.07 11.63
CA ASN A 12 19.57 -8.88 12.62
C ASN A 12 18.74 -10.01 13.26
N LYS A 13 17.42 -10.02 13.03
CA LYS A 13 16.47 -11.06 13.47
C LYS A 13 16.01 -11.97 12.32
N GLY A 14 16.69 -11.91 11.18
CA GLY A 14 16.36 -12.72 10.01
C GLY A 14 15.25 -12.14 9.13
N TYR A 15 14.83 -10.89 9.37
CA TYR A 15 13.82 -10.20 8.57
C TYR A 15 14.44 -8.97 7.87
N PRO A 16 15.14 -9.14 6.74
CA PRO A 16 15.74 -8.02 6.00
C PRO A 16 14.71 -6.95 5.59
N LEU A 17 13.45 -7.32 5.36
CA LEU A 17 12.38 -6.38 5.04
C LEU A 17 11.03 -6.85 5.57
N ILE A 18 10.32 -5.96 6.26
CA ILE A 18 8.88 -6.09 6.55
C ILE A 18 8.16 -4.89 5.94
N LEU A 19 7.05 -5.16 5.26
CA LEU A 19 6.29 -4.21 4.45
C LEU A 19 4.80 -4.29 4.80
N LEU A 20 4.16 -3.14 5.07
CA LEU A 20 2.74 -3.02 5.37
C LEU A 20 2.09 -2.02 4.40
N SER A 21 0.91 -2.31 3.87
CA SER A 21 0.22 -1.37 2.98
C SER A 21 -1.30 -1.42 3.08
N ASN A 22 -1.92 -0.24 3.01
CA ASN A 22 -3.36 -0.10 2.73
C ASN A 22 -3.56 0.44 1.32
N ARG A 23 -4.44 -0.22 0.56
CA ARG A 23 -5.02 0.32 -0.67
C ARG A 23 -6.32 1.04 -0.34
N ASP A 24 -6.26 2.38 -0.33
CA ASP A 24 -7.43 3.24 -0.12
C ASP A 24 -7.93 3.77 -1.46
N GLU A 25 -9.13 3.37 -1.86
CA GLU A 25 -9.66 3.62 -3.20
C GLU A 25 -11.20 3.53 -3.24
N PHE A 26 -11.81 3.95 -4.35
CA PHE A 26 -13.20 3.67 -4.65
C PHE A 26 -13.48 2.17 -4.64
N LEU A 27 -14.49 1.74 -3.89
CA LEU A 27 -14.73 0.31 -3.65
C LEU A 27 -15.16 -0.46 -4.90
N GLN A 28 -15.75 0.24 -5.86
CA GLN A 28 -16.09 -0.32 -7.17
C GLN A 28 -14.88 -0.55 -8.07
N ARG A 29 -13.71 0.01 -7.74
CA ARG A 29 -12.53 -0.09 -8.60
C ARG A 29 -12.06 -1.54 -8.55
N PRO A 30 -12.21 -2.29 -9.67
CA PRO A 30 -12.03 -3.72 -9.63
C PRO A 30 -10.57 -4.06 -9.36
N THR A 31 -10.36 -5.06 -8.51
CA THR A 31 -9.04 -5.59 -8.22
C THR A 31 -9.04 -7.10 -8.30
N GLN A 32 -7.87 -7.65 -8.61
CA GLN A 32 -7.59 -9.06 -8.44
C GLN A 32 -6.94 -9.28 -7.08
N THR A 33 -7.35 -10.34 -6.40
CA THR A 33 -6.66 -10.84 -5.19
C THR A 33 -5.20 -11.14 -5.48
N ALA A 34 -4.35 -10.89 -4.50
CA ALA A 34 -2.92 -11.10 -4.65
C ALA A 34 -2.53 -12.52 -5.04
N GLY A 35 -1.58 -12.62 -5.96
CA GLY A 35 -0.99 -13.87 -6.42
C GLY A 35 0.16 -13.62 -7.41
N PRO A 36 0.76 -14.68 -7.95
CA PRO A 36 1.73 -14.55 -9.03
C PRO A 36 1.07 -13.95 -10.28
N TRP A 37 1.69 -12.93 -10.85
CA TRP A 37 1.32 -12.41 -12.17
C TRP A 37 2.06 -13.17 -13.27
N ASP A 38 3.33 -13.44 -13.00
CA ASP A 38 4.26 -14.21 -13.80
C ASP A 38 5.33 -14.81 -12.86
N LYS A 39 6.47 -15.25 -13.41
CA LYS A 39 7.55 -15.86 -12.63
C LYS A 39 8.30 -14.89 -11.72
N ASP A 40 8.33 -13.61 -12.08
CA ASP A 40 9.17 -12.60 -11.43
C ASP A 40 8.32 -11.58 -10.65
N THR A 41 6.99 -11.69 -10.65
CA THR A 41 6.07 -10.68 -10.11
C THR A 41 4.96 -11.29 -9.26
N TYR A 42 4.78 -10.75 -8.05
CA TYR A 42 3.69 -11.09 -7.13
C TYR A 42 2.95 -9.85 -6.62
N GLY A 43 1.63 -9.91 -6.51
CA GLY A 43 0.82 -8.87 -5.88
C GLY A 43 -0.64 -8.88 -6.32
N GLY A 44 -1.47 -7.97 -5.80
CA GLY A 44 -2.83 -7.73 -6.31
C GLY A 44 -2.83 -6.85 -7.57
N ARG A 45 -3.71 -7.11 -8.54
CA ARG A 45 -3.85 -6.28 -9.77
C ARG A 45 -4.97 -5.26 -9.65
N ASP A 46 -4.72 -4.06 -10.17
CA ASP A 46 -5.78 -3.12 -10.52
C ASP A 46 -6.36 -3.50 -11.89
N LEU A 47 -7.65 -3.82 -11.94
CA LEU A 47 -8.34 -4.27 -13.15
C LEU A 47 -9.10 -3.13 -13.85
N ALA A 48 -9.02 -1.90 -13.32
CA ALA A 48 -9.80 -0.78 -13.84
C ALA A 48 -9.26 -0.21 -15.17
N ARG A 49 -8.09 -0.66 -15.61
CA ARG A 49 -7.41 -0.12 -16.78
C ARG A 49 -6.76 -1.26 -17.60
N PRO A 50 -6.65 -1.11 -18.94
CA PRO A 50 -6.19 -2.17 -19.84
C PRO A 50 -4.69 -2.50 -19.66
N GLU A 51 -4.33 -3.76 -19.98
CA GLU A 51 -3.03 -4.40 -19.74
C GLU A 51 -1.82 -3.71 -20.40
N ASN A 52 -2.04 -2.87 -21.42
CA ASN A 52 -0.97 -2.26 -22.22
C ASN A 52 -0.44 -0.92 -21.70
N ASP A 53 -1.03 -0.38 -20.64
CA ASP A 53 -0.48 0.79 -19.97
C ASP A 53 0.32 0.28 -18.75
N ALA A 54 1.63 0.15 -18.88
CA ALA A 54 2.54 -0.17 -17.75
C ALA A 54 2.41 0.83 -16.58
N ILE A 55 1.79 1.98 -16.84
CA ILE A 55 1.52 3.09 -15.92
C ILE A 55 0.17 2.92 -15.20
N SER A 56 -0.71 2.07 -15.71
CA SER A 56 -2.12 1.96 -15.32
C SER A 56 -2.34 1.06 -14.09
N THR A 57 -1.43 0.12 -13.87
CA THR A 57 -1.42 -0.84 -12.75
C THR A 57 -0.80 -0.28 -11.46
N CYS A 58 -0.45 1.01 -11.45
CA CYS A 58 0.56 1.56 -10.56
C CYS A 58 0.00 2.61 -9.60
N TYR A 59 -0.81 2.18 -8.61
CA TYR A 59 -1.18 3.05 -7.48
C TYR A 59 -0.94 2.44 -6.10
N SER A 60 -0.52 1.17 -6.02
CA SER A 60 0.05 0.56 -4.82
C SER A 60 0.69 -0.77 -5.20
N TRP A 61 1.89 -0.74 -5.79
CA TRP A 61 2.66 -1.97 -5.93
C TRP A 61 3.26 -2.27 -4.56
N THR A 62 2.73 -3.28 -3.89
CA THR A 62 3.46 -4.11 -2.93
C THR A 62 3.80 -5.40 -3.65
N GLY A 63 4.67 -5.30 -4.65
CA GLY A 63 5.19 -6.45 -5.38
C GLY A 63 6.70 -6.50 -5.24
N LEU A 64 7.22 -7.70 -5.11
CA LEU A 64 8.65 -7.99 -5.22
C LEU A 64 8.88 -8.49 -6.65
N GLY A 65 9.87 -7.93 -7.33
CA GLY A 65 10.30 -8.40 -8.63
C GLY A 65 11.77 -8.13 -8.88
N THR A 66 12.34 -8.89 -9.81
CA THR A 66 13.80 -8.99 -10.03
C THR A 66 14.27 -8.25 -11.28
N GLN A 67 13.38 -7.59 -12.03
CA GLN A 67 13.74 -6.86 -13.26
C GLN A 67 13.95 -5.36 -13.06
N ASP A 68 14.90 -4.82 -13.83
CA ASP A 68 15.16 -3.37 -13.96
C ASP A 68 13.89 -2.63 -14.37
N SER A 69 13.63 -1.48 -13.74
CA SER A 69 12.51 -0.60 -14.09
C SER A 69 12.60 -0.15 -15.55
N ASP A 70 11.50 -0.27 -16.30
CA ASP A 70 11.41 0.21 -17.69
C ASP A 70 11.72 1.73 -17.77
N PRO A 71 12.78 2.15 -18.47
CA PRO A 71 13.17 3.57 -18.59
C PRO A 71 12.16 4.43 -19.38
N SER A 72 11.12 3.84 -19.98
CA SER A 72 10.05 4.54 -20.69
C SER A 72 8.89 5.01 -19.80
N LEU A 73 8.92 4.72 -18.49
CA LEU A 73 7.85 5.10 -17.56
C LEU A 73 7.79 6.63 -17.36
N ASP A 74 6.87 7.30 -18.07
CA ASP A 74 6.60 8.73 -17.85
C ASP A 74 5.72 8.94 -16.62
N ILE A 75 6.35 8.95 -15.45
CA ILE A 75 5.66 9.09 -14.16
C ILE A 75 4.96 10.45 -13.99
N ASP A 76 5.24 11.46 -14.83
CA ASP A 76 4.64 12.80 -14.69
C ASP A 76 3.19 12.83 -15.20
N GLN A 77 2.79 11.86 -16.02
CA GLN A 77 1.41 11.72 -16.50
C GLN A 77 0.49 11.03 -15.48
N VAL A 78 1.04 10.55 -14.37
CA VAL A 78 0.30 9.88 -13.30
C VAL A 78 -0.17 10.90 -12.27
N GLY A 79 -1.46 10.88 -11.94
CA GLY A 79 -2.06 11.66 -10.85
C GLY A 79 -1.48 11.31 -9.47
N GLY A 80 -0.26 11.81 -9.22
CA GLY A 80 0.60 11.48 -8.10
C GLY A 80 1.09 10.02 -8.08
N PHE A 81 2.39 9.82 -7.97
CA PHE A 81 3.08 8.54 -7.98
C PHE A 81 4.16 8.48 -6.90
N SER A 82 4.22 7.36 -6.18
CA SER A 82 5.28 7.02 -5.22
C SER A 82 5.46 5.51 -5.24
N MET A 83 6.70 5.02 -5.39
CA MET A 83 7.03 3.61 -5.49
C MET A 83 8.30 3.32 -4.71
N LEU A 84 8.27 2.27 -3.89
CA LEU A 84 9.45 1.72 -3.23
C LEU A 84 10.12 0.72 -4.17
N CYS A 85 11.42 0.87 -4.38
CA CYS A 85 12.23 0.04 -5.28
C CYS A 85 13.42 -0.51 -4.50
N GLY A 86 13.80 -1.75 -4.76
CA GLY A 86 14.97 -2.35 -4.15
C GLY A 86 15.51 -3.52 -4.93
N GLN A 87 16.81 -3.75 -4.80
CA GLN A 87 17.48 -4.94 -5.32
C GLN A 87 17.96 -5.80 -4.15
N PHE A 88 17.67 -7.09 -4.25
CA PHE A 88 18.13 -8.09 -3.30
C PHE A 88 19.27 -8.92 -3.90
N SER A 89 20.17 -9.38 -3.04
CA SER A 89 21.18 -10.38 -3.38
C SER A 89 21.44 -11.29 -2.19
N ARG A 90 22.34 -12.27 -2.36
CA ARG A 90 22.79 -13.15 -1.29
C ARG A 90 24.20 -12.78 -0.82
N ASP A 91 24.38 -12.68 0.49
CA ASP A 91 25.68 -12.48 1.13
C ASP A 91 26.55 -13.75 1.07
N HIS A 92 27.79 -13.68 1.60
CA HIS A 92 28.71 -14.81 1.64
C HIS A 92 28.22 -16.00 2.50
N GLN A 93 27.21 -15.79 3.33
CA GLN A 93 26.56 -16.79 4.17
C GLN A 93 25.25 -17.28 3.55
N ASN A 94 25.00 -16.94 2.28
CA ASN A 94 23.80 -17.28 1.51
C ASN A 94 22.51 -16.64 2.05
N ARG A 95 22.63 -15.54 2.81
CA ARG A 95 21.51 -14.80 3.38
C ARG A 95 21.11 -13.64 2.50
N VAL A 96 19.82 -13.39 2.38
CA VAL A 96 19.27 -12.28 1.60
C VAL A 96 19.61 -10.96 2.27
N GLN A 97 20.17 -10.04 1.47
CA GLN A 97 20.44 -8.65 1.85
C GLN A 97 19.84 -7.70 0.79
N ILE A 98 19.71 -6.43 1.15
CA ILE A 98 19.26 -5.36 0.26
C ILE A 98 20.49 -4.58 -0.20
N ASP A 99 20.80 -4.61 -1.50
CA ASP A 99 21.97 -3.93 -2.07
C ASP A 99 21.69 -2.46 -2.39
N SER A 100 20.49 -2.19 -2.90
CA SER A 100 20.02 -0.85 -3.22
C SER A 100 18.56 -0.71 -2.83
N PHE A 101 18.19 0.44 -2.30
CA PHE A 101 16.84 0.72 -1.84
C PHE A 101 16.51 2.20 -2.03
N GLY A 102 15.29 2.50 -2.45
CA GLY A 102 14.92 3.88 -2.71
C GLY A 102 13.46 4.07 -3.07
N VAL A 103 13.06 5.33 -3.12
CA VAL A 103 11.72 5.75 -3.49
C VAL A 103 11.78 6.49 -4.81
N ILE A 104 10.93 6.14 -5.76
CA ILE A 104 10.68 6.92 -6.96
C ILE A 104 9.36 7.64 -6.79
N SER A 105 9.33 8.97 -6.94
CA SER A 105 8.11 9.75 -6.78
C SER A 105 8.08 11.00 -7.67
N ASN A 106 6.90 11.31 -8.20
CA ASN A 106 6.63 12.59 -8.89
C ASN A 106 6.10 13.67 -7.93
N ARG A 107 6.05 13.37 -6.61
CA ARG A 107 5.51 14.26 -5.57
C ARG A 107 6.60 14.98 -4.76
N ALA A 108 7.88 14.79 -5.11
CA ALA A 108 8.98 15.45 -4.43
C ALA A 108 8.93 16.97 -4.68
N GLU A 109 8.69 17.74 -3.62
CA GLU A 109 8.78 19.20 -3.68
C GLU A 109 10.25 19.63 -3.75
N GLY A 110 10.57 20.48 -4.74
CA GLY A 110 11.91 21.00 -4.94
C GLY A 110 12.78 20.08 -5.78
N GLN A 111 12.96 20.44 -7.05
CA GLN A 111 14.05 19.93 -7.88
C GLN A 111 15.40 20.42 -7.29
N ILE A 112 15.86 19.86 -6.18
CA ILE A 112 17.19 20.21 -5.67
C ILE A 112 18.28 19.43 -6.42
N HIS A 113 17.94 18.37 -7.18
CA HIS A 113 18.92 17.58 -7.94
C HIS A 113 18.49 17.10 -9.34
N GLY A 114 17.35 17.54 -9.88
CA GLY A 114 16.85 17.03 -11.17
C GLY A 114 16.57 15.51 -11.19
N LYS A 115 16.49 14.87 -10.02
CA LYS A 115 16.28 13.44 -9.84
C LYS A 115 14.90 13.20 -9.23
N LYS A 116 14.14 12.26 -9.80
CA LYS A 116 12.79 11.86 -9.35
C LYS A 116 12.81 10.76 -8.28
N HIS A 117 13.94 10.59 -7.60
CA HIS A 117 14.16 9.50 -6.65
C HIS A 117 14.88 9.97 -5.39
N ASP A 118 14.43 9.45 -4.25
CA ASP A 118 15.11 9.52 -2.96
C ASP A 118 15.82 8.19 -2.70
N ILE A 119 17.10 8.23 -2.35
CA ILE A 119 17.88 7.03 -2.02
C ILE A 119 17.75 6.77 -0.52
N ILE A 120 17.46 5.53 -0.16
CA ILE A 120 17.49 5.07 1.23
C ILE A 120 18.77 4.27 1.38
N ASP A 121 19.58 4.60 2.38
CA ASP A 121 20.74 3.79 2.69
C ASP A 121 20.27 2.44 3.27
N PRO A 122 20.43 1.31 2.56
CA PRO A 122 19.99 0.01 3.05
C PRO A 122 20.83 -0.49 4.24
N THR A 123 22.00 0.12 4.48
CA THR A 123 22.90 -0.24 5.58
C THR A 123 22.53 0.42 6.90
N GLU A 124 21.70 1.46 6.88
CA GLU A 124 21.19 2.15 8.07
C GLU A 124 19.81 1.56 8.41
N PRO A 125 19.69 0.71 9.45
CA PRO A 125 18.43 0.07 9.77
C PRO A 125 17.41 1.10 10.24
N GLY A 126 16.19 1.04 9.73
CA GLY A 126 15.18 2.02 10.08
C GLY A 126 13.78 1.68 9.63
N THR A 127 12.83 2.47 10.12
CA THR A 127 11.41 2.42 9.77
C THR A 127 11.04 3.64 8.96
N TYR A 128 10.31 3.40 7.87
CA TYR A 128 10.01 4.40 6.85
C TYR A 128 8.56 4.25 6.37
N GLY A 129 8.09 5.23 5.61
CA GLY A 129 6.76 5.16 5.05
C GLY A 129 6.51 6.17 3.93
N LEU A 130 5.54 5.84 3.08
CA LEU A 130 5.07 6.62 1.95
C LEU A 130 3.55 6.72 1.97
N SER A 131 3.07 7.81 1.39
CA SER A 131 1.66 8.11 1.17
C SER A 131 1.57 9.02 -0.05
N ASN A 132 0.43 9.69 -0.24
CA ASN A 132 0.24 10.73 -1.22
C ASN A 132 0.97 12.07 -0.89
N SER A 133 1.72 12.16 0.21
CA SER A 133 2.64 13.27 0.52
C SER A 133 3.97 13.12 -0.21
N ALA A 134 4.81 14.18 -0.21
CA ALA A 134 6.23 14.04 -0.49
C ALA A 134 6.89 13.13 0.57
N PHE A 135 7.86 12.30 0.17
CA PHE A 135 8.56 11.38 1.10
C PHE A 135 9.27 12.13 2.24
N THR A 136 9.88 13.27 1.93
CA THR A 136 10.58 14.14 2.89
C THR A 136 9.65 15.02 3.74
N ASN A 137 8.38 15.14 3.37
CA ASN A 137 7.36 15.89 4.11
C ASN A 137 6.10 15.01 4.30
N PRO A 138 6.21 13.95 5.13
CA PRO A 138 5.16 12.96 5.28
C PRO A 138 3.93 13.52 6.01
N TRP A 139 2.75 13.02 5.64
CA TRP A 139 1.52 13.33 6.36
C TRP A 139 1.49 12.69 7.75
N PRO A 140 0.64 13.19 8.68
CA PRO A 140 0.55 12.67 10.05
C PRO A 140 0.29 11.16 10.12
N LYS A 141 -0.50 10.59 9.20
CA LYS A 141 -0.75 9.14 9.16
C LYS A 141 0.52 8.30 8.97
N VAL A 142 1.49 8.81 8.20
CA VAL A 142 2.76 8.12 7.97
C VAL A 142 3.59 8.16 9.25
N LEU A 143 3.62 9.30 9.94
CA LEU A 143 4.31 9.42 11.23
C LEU A 143 3.70 8.48 12.29
N ASN A 144 2.37 8.42 12.38
CA ASN A 144 1.69 7.51 13.30
C ASN A 144 1.93 6.03 12.93
N GLY A 145 1.83 5.69 11.63
CA GLY A 145 2.10 4.34 11.15
C GLY A 145 3.54 3.89 11.42
N LYS A 146 4.53 4.78 11.23
CA LYS A 146 5.92 4.52 11.59
C LYS A 146 6.08 4.23 13.08
N ARG A 147 5.50 5.05 13.96
CA ARG A 147 5.54 4.84 15.41
C ARG A 147 4.98 3.46 15.79
N LEU A 148 3.84 3.08 15.24
CA LEU A 148 3.24 1.76 15.48
C LEU A 148 4.11 0.61 14.94
N LEU A 149 4.76 0.80 13.80
CA LEU A 149 5.70 -0.17 13.24
C LEU A 149 6.99 -0.26 14.08
N ASP A 150 7.47 0.84 14.67
CA ASP A 150 8.60 0.83 15.60
C ASP A 150 8.28 0.01 16.87
N GLU A 151 7.05 0.09 17.39
CA GLU A 151 6.59 -0.77 18.50
C GLU A 151 6.61 -2.27 18.11
N LEU A 152 6.19 -2.60 16.89
CA LEU A 152 6.31 -3.97 16.36
C LEU A 152 7.77 -4.40 16.20
N VAL A 153 8.65 -3.51 15.71
CA VAL A 153 10.09 -3.77 15.62
C VAL A 153 10.65 -4.09 17.01
N GLU A 154 10.30 -3.33 18.05
CA GLU A 154 10.72 -3.62 19.43
C GLU A 154 10.20 -4.99 19.91
N ASP A 155 8.97 -5.37 19.57
CA ASP A 155 8.45 -6.70 19.87
C ASP A 155 9.26 -7.82 19.19
N ILE A 156 9.59 -7.65 17.91
CA ILE A 156 10.42 -8.59 17.12
C ILE A 156 11.83 -8.69 17.70
N GLN A 157 12.46 -7.55 18.03
CA GLN A 157 13.82 -7.52 18.58
C GLN A 157 13.96 -8.28 19.90
N ASN A 158 12.86 -8.39 20.64
CA ASN A 158 12.80 -9.14 21.89
C ASN A 158 12.43 -10.63 21.71
N ASP A 159 12.45 -11.16 20.48
CA ASP A 159 12.18 -12.56 20.12
C ASP A 159 10.79 -13.06 20.59
N ARG A 160 9.79 -12.17 20.56
CA ARG A 160 8.46 -12.45 21.11
C ARG A 160 7.43 -12.94 20.09
N LEU A 161 7.77 -12.98 18.80
CA LEU A 161 6.78 -13.14 17.74
C LEU A 161 7.20 -14.15 16.67
N THR A 162 6.25 -14.98 16.25
CA THR A 162 6.30 -15.80 15.04
C THR A 162 5.90 -14.97 13.81
N ASP A 163 6.22 -15.44 12.60
CA ASP A 163 5.80 -14.80 11.33
C ASP A 163 4.29 -14.53 11.25
N ARG A 164 3.47 -15.44 11.81
CA ARG A 164 2.01 -15.29 11.87
C ARG A 164 1.62 -14.12 12.77
N GLU A 165 2.25 -14.01 13.92
CA GLU A 165 1.98 -12.93 14.87
C GLU A 165 2.50 -11.59 14.36
N ILE A 166 3.63 -11.57 13.65
CA ILE A 166 4.12 -10.38 12.94
C ILE A 166 3.10 -9.95 11.88
N SER A 167 2.61 -10.89 11.06
CA SER A 167 1.60 -10.59 10.03
C SER A 167 0.30 -10.06 10.65
N GLN A 168 -0.17 -10.69 11.72
CA GLN A 168 -1.37 -10.28 12.45
C GLN A 168 -1.23 -8.88 13.05
N LYS A 169 -0.12 -8.60 13.76
CA LYS A 169 0.18 -7.26 14.28
C LYS A 169 0.32 -6.23 13.15
N GLY A 170 0.90 -6.61 12.02
CA GLY A 170 0.96 -5.77 10.81
C GLY A 170 -0.43 -5.36 10.31
N ILE A 171 -1.38 -6.30 10.26
CA ILE A 171 -2.79 -6.01 9.93
C ILE A 171 -3.46 -5.13 10.99
N GLU A 172 -3.14 -5.31 12.27
CA GLU A 172 -3.65 -4.45 13.35
C GLU A 172 -3.17 -3.01 13.20
N ILE A 173 -1.90 -2.78 12.86
CA ILE A 173 -1.37 -1.45 12.53
C ILE A 173 -2.15 -0.84 11.37
N LEU A 174 -2.38 -1.62 10.31
CA LEU A 174 -3.13 -1.20 9.12
C LEU A 174 -4.62 -0.97 9.38
N THR A 175 -5.15 -1.44 10.51
CA THR A 175 -6.53 -1.25 10.97
C THR A 175 -6.65 -0.12 12.00
N SER A 176 -5.55 0.61 12.27
CA SER A 176 -5.56 1.76 13.19
C SER A 176 -6.42 2.90 12.63
N ASP A 177 -7.68 2.93 13.06
CA ASP A 177 -8.64 3.99 12.80
C ASP A 177 -8.45 5.11 13.83
N SER A 178 -8.31 6.33 13.32
CA SER A 178 -8.18 7.54 14.12
C SER A 178 -9.22 8.60 13.73
N VAL A 179 -10.19 8.25 12.88
CA VAL A 179 -11.13 9.20 12.28
C VAL A 179 -12.59 8.82 12.49
N SER A 180 -12.95 7.54 12.67
CA SER A 180 -14.35 7.13 12.82
C SER A 180 -15.06 7.75 14.02
N GLU A 181 -14.33 8.01 15.11
CA GLU A 181 -14.86 8.59 16.34
C GLU A 181 -14.75 10.13 16.39
N ASP A 182 -14.08 10.75 15.42
CA ASP A 182 -13.94 12.21 15.36
C ASP A 182 -15.28 12.84 14.91
N GLU A 183 -15.84 13.75 15.71
CA GLU A 183 -17.03 14.49 15.33
C GLU A 183 -16.83 15.29 14.03
N ALA A 184 -15.60 15.71 13.74
CA ALA A 184 -15.24 16.36 12.47
C ALA A 184 -15.38 15.42 11.26
N TRP A 185 -15.32 14.09 11.44
CA TRP A 185 -15.54 13.11 10.37
C TRP A 185 -17.01 13.08 9.89
N LYS A 186 -17.94 13.45 10.78
CA LYS A 186 -19.36 13.61 10.43
C LYS A 186 -19.57 14.81 9.51
N ASP A 187 -18.74 15.85 9.61
CA ASP A 187 -18.72 16.95 8.65
C ASP A 187 -18.04 16.52 7.35
N ARG A 188 -18.85 16.40 6.30
CA ARG A 188 -18.40 15.99 4.96
C ARG A 188 -17.32 16.91 4.39
N ASN A 189 -17.26 18.19 4.80
CA ASN A 189 -16.29 19.15 4.26
C ASN A 189 -14.87 18.95 4.81
N ASN A 190 -14.72 18.30 5.97
CA ASN A 190 -13.42 18.13 6.63
C ASN A 190 -12.77 16.76 6.34
N ARG A 191 -13.51 15.84 5.71
CA ARG A 191 -13.06 14.46 5.50
C ARG A 191 -11.71 14.37 4.81
N LEU A 192 -11.45 15.16 3.77
CA LEU A 192 -10.19 15.10 3.02
C LEU A 192 -8.96 15.39 3.90
N GLU A 193 -9.05 16.35 4.83
CA GLU A 193 -7.96 16.66 5.75
C GLU A 193 -7.78 15.55 6.80
N LEU A 194 -8.87 14.91 7.22
CA LEU A 194 -8.84 13.78 8.14
C LEU A 194 -8.24 12.51 7.50
N LEU A 195 -8.42 12.30 6.19
CA LEU A 195 -7.78 11.20 5.45
C LEU A 195 -6.25 11.25 5.51
N LYS A 196 -5.65 12.44 5.73
CA LYS A 196 -4.20 12.59 5.88
C LYS A 196 -3.71 12.15 7.27
N GLN A 197 -4.62 11.98 8.22
CA GLN A 197 -4.31 11.69 9.62
C GLN A 197 -4.44 10.21 9.98
N SER A 198 -5.27 9.46 9.26
CA SER A 198 -5.54 8.05 9.57
C SER A 198 -4.83 7.05 8.68
N VAL A 199 -4.37 5.94 9.28
CA VAL A 199 -3.80 4.79 8.56
C VAL A 199 -4.92 3.98 7.89
N PHE A 200 -5.99 3.70 8.64
CA PHE A 200 -7.19 3.05 8.14
C PHE A 200 -8.24 4.09 7.73
N ILE A 201 -8.87 3.89 6.57
CA ILE A 201 -9.94 4.74 6.09
C ILE A 201 -11.26 3.97 6.15
N PRO A 202 -12.17 4.28 7.09
CA PRO A 202 -13.49 3.65 7.12
C PRO A 202 -14.27 4.00 5.86
N MET A 203 -15.15 3.11 5.43
CA MET A 203 -15.98 3.33 4.24
C MET A 203 -16.88 4.57 4.41
N PHE A 204 -16.88 5.45 3.40
CA PHE A 204 -17.78 6.61 3.37
C PHE A 204 -18.22 6.99 1.96
N GLU A 205 -19.33 7.73 1.88
CA GLU A 205 -19.90 8.24 0.62
C GLU A 205 -19.25 9.55 0.16
N THR A 206 -18.90 9.63 -1.12
CA THR A 206 -18.15 10.71 -1.79
C THR A 206 -18.99 11.64 -2.66
N ARG A 207 -20.33 11.44 -2.77
CA ARG A 207 -21.24 12.17 -3.69
C ARG A 207 -21.12 13.70 -3.70
N ASN A 208 -20.56 14.31 -2.65
CA ASN A 208 -20.37 15.75 -2.53
C ASN A 208 -18.91 16.22 -2.41
N LEU A 209 -17.92 15.31 -2.48
CA LEU A 209 -16.49 15.65 -2.39
C LEU A 209 -15.86 15.95 -3.75
N ILE A 210 -16.40 15.36 -4.81
CA ILE A 210 -16.02 15.66 -6.19
C ILE A 210 -17.01 16.72 -6.68
N GLY A 211 -16.55 17.96 -6.83
CA GLY A 211 -17.38 19.06 -7.33
C GLY A 211 -18.12 18.64 -8.61
N SER A 212 -19.40 18.96 -8.65
CA SER A 212 -20.28 18.78 -9.81
C SER A 212 -19.66 19.34 -11.09
N SER A 213 -19.01 18.49 -11.87
CA SER A 213 -18.61 18.79 -13.24
C SER A 213 -18.78 17.56 -14.12
N GLU A 214 -20.00 17.04 -14.18
CA GLU A 214 -20.46 16.28 -15.35
C GLU A 214 -21.99 16.32 -15.38
N THR A 215 -22.52 17.24 -16.18
CA THR A 215 -23.94 17.35 -16.48
C THR A 215 -24.32 16.19 -17.40
N ARG A 216 -24.61 15.01 -16.84
CA ARG A 216 -25.30 13.94 -17.60
C ARG A 216 -26.81 14.13 -17.44
N THR A 217 -27.42 14.66 -18.48
CA THR A 217 -28.87 14.65 -18.71
C THR A 217 -29.38 13.20 -18.71
N THR A 218 -30.15 12.81 -17.70
CA THR A 218 -30.76 11.48 -17.60
C THR A 218 -32.21 11.50 -18.09
N THR A 219 -32.49 10.68 -19.10
CA THR A 219 -33.81 10.06 -19.30
C THR A 219 -33.57 8.56 -19.33
N GLY A 220 -34.02 7.83 -18.31
CA GLY A 220 -33.92 6.35 -18.27
C GLY A 220 -33.83 5.70 -16.89
N GLN A 221 -35.00 5.49 -16.26
CA GLN A 221 -35.43 4.30 -15.50
C GLN A 221 -34.52 3.67 -14.40
N ASP A 222 -34.80 4.07 -13.14
CA ASP A 222 -35.01 3.33 -11.87
C ASP A 222 -34.28 2.02 -11.47
N GLN A 223 -33.50 1.34 -12.32
CA GLN A 223 -32.60 0.25 -11.88
C GLN A 223 -31.17 0.75 -11.55
N ASP A 224 -30.81 1.96 -12.01
CA ASP A 224 -29.48 2.56 -11.83
C ASP A 224 -29.23 3.17 -10.43
N GLN A 225 -30.26 3.33 -9.58
CA GLN A 225 -30.08 4.01 -8.28
C GLN A 225 -29.30 3.19 -7.23
N ALA A 226 -29.46 1.86 -7.23
CA ALA A 226 -28.74 0.98 -6.30
C ALA A 226 -27.25 0.84 -6.70
N LEU A 227 -26.99 0.70 -8.00
CA LEU A 227 -25.63 0.66 -8.56
C LEU A 227 -24.94 2.03 -8.42
N SER A 228 -25.64 3.15 -8.69
CA SER A 228 -25.22 4.55 -8.43
C SER A 228 -24.68 4.78 -7.01
N GLY A 229 -25.18 4.07 -6.01
CA GLY A 229 -24.72 4.15 -4.62
C GLY A 229 -23.27 3.69 -4.45
N LEU A 230 -22.90 2.59 -5.10
CA LEU A 230 -21.54 2.02 -5.05
C LEU A 230 -20.51 2.87 -5.80
N TYR A 231 -20.93 3.64 -6.83
CA TYR A 231 -20.05 4.57 -7.56
C TYR A 231 -19.46 5.69 -6.71
N ASN A 232 -19.92 5.83 -5.47
CA ASN A 232 -19.55 6.91 -4.57
C ASN A 232 -19.00 6.41 -3.23
N LEU A 233 -18.66 5.13 -3.08
CA LEU A 233 -18.05 4.65 -1.84
C LEU A 233 -16.54 4.60 -1.96
N TYR A 234 -15.86 5.10 -0.94
CA TYR A 234 -14.41 5.12 -0.85
C TYR A 234 -14.00 4.62 0.54
N GLY A 235 -12.90 3.89 0.62
CA GLY A 235 -12.32 3.41 1.88
C GLY A 235 -11.12 2.51 1.66
N THR A 236 -10.59 1.95 2.74
CA THR A 236 -9.55 0.90 2.67
C THR A 236 -10.15 -0.39 2.11
N GLN A 237 -9.69 -0.81 0.94
CA GLN A 237 -10.17 -2.03 0.28
C GLN A 237 -9.33 -3.26 0.65
N LYS A 238 -8.00 -3.10 0.71
CA LYS A 238 -7.04 -4.18 0.91
C LYS A 238 -5.97 -3.76 1.90
N GLN A 239 -5.54 -4.72 2.72
CA GLN A 239 -4.45 -4.58 3.68
C GLN A 239 -3.44 -5.68 3.40
N THR A 240 -2.19 -5.31 3.18
CA THR A 240 -1.13 -6.24 2.77
C THR A 240 0.03 -6.19 3.76
N VAL A 241 0.53 -7.37 4.16
CA VAL A 241 1.75 -7.54 4.94
C VAL A 241 2.69 -8.47 4.18
N ILE A 242 3.92 -8.02 3.94
CA ILE A 242 4.99 -8.79 3.31
C ILE A 242 6.14 -8.90 4.30
N ILE A 243 6.60 -10.13 4.53
CA ILE A 243 7.78 -10.42 5.35
C ILE A 243 8.77 -11.15 4.46
N VAL A 244 9.94 -10.54 4.25
CA VAL A 244 11.07 -11.17 3.57
C VAL A 244 11.99 -11.74 4.63
N HIS A 245 12.28 -13.03 4.55
CA HIS A 245 13.19 -13.74 5.44
C HIS A 245 14.60 -13.80 4.85
N GLU A 246 15.63 -13.84 5.70
CA GLU A 246 17.03 -13.93 5.27
C GLU A 246 17.35 -15.22 4.47
N SER A 247 16.51 -16.24 4.54
CA SER A 247 16.62 -17.43 3.69
C SER A 247 16.26 -17.16 2.22
N GLY A 248 15.48 -16.11 1.97
CA GLY A 248 14.83 -15.82 0.68
C GLY A 248 13.36 -16.22 0.63
N ALA A 249 12.83 -16.87 1.67
CA ALA A 249 11.41 -17.10 1.78
C ALA A 249 10.68 -15.77 2.01
N VAL A 250 9.55 -15.58 1.34
CA VAL A 250 8.67 -14.43 1.46
C VAL A 250 7.31 -14.92 1.89
N ARG A 251 6.82 -14.36 2.99
CA ARG A 251 5.42 -14.50 3.37
C ARG A 251 4.65 -13.28 2.90
N TYR A 252 3.57 -13.53 2.17
CA TYR A 252 2.66 -12.50 1.70
C TYR A 252 1.27 -12.76 2.27
N THR A 253 0.80 -11.84 3.10
CA THR A 253 -0.55 -11.85 3.66
C THR A 253 -1.34 -10.67 3.09
N GLU A 254 -2.50 -10.92 2.49
CA GLU A 254 -3.43 -9.86 2.07
C GLU A 254 -4.82 -10.15 2.59
N LYS A 255 -5.40 -9.18 3.26
CA LYS A 255 -6.78 -9.19 3.70
C LYS A 255 -7.60 -8.26 2.81
N THR A 256 -8.61 -8.81 2.14
CA THR A 256 -9.61 -8.00 1.42
C THR A 256 -10.73 -7.64 2.38
N LEU A 257 -11.02 -6.34 2.52
CA LEU A 257 -12.12 -5.83 3.33
C LEU A 257 -13.38 -5.58 2.49
N TYR A 258 -13.19 -5.30 1.20
CA TYR A 258 -14.25 -5.08 0.22
C TYR A 258 -13.86 -5.68 -1.13
N ASP A 259 -14.68 -6.60 -1.63
CA ASP A 259 -14.57 -7.12 -3.00
C ASP A 259 -15.61 -6.41 -3.88
N TRP A 260 -15.18 -5.92 -5.04
CA TRP A 260 -16.06 -5.26 -6.00
C TRP A 260 -17.10 -6.23 -6.61
N LEU A 261 -16.82 -7.54 -6.64
CA LEU A 261 -17.76 -8.56 -7.11
C LEU A 261 -18.78 -9.00 -6.04
N GLN A 262 -18.38 -9.00 -4.77
CA GLN A 262 -19.15 -9.63 -3.67
C GLN A 262 -19.66 -8.65 -2.61
N GLY A 263 -19.18 -7.40 -2.59
CA GLY A 263 -19.52 -6.39 -1.57
C GLY A 263 -18.60 -6.44 -0.35
N THR A 264 -19.13 -6.09 0.83
CA THR A 264 -18.45 -6.32 2.12
C THR A 264 -18.26 -7.81 2.32
N THR A 265 -17.03 -8.26 2.56
CA THR A 265 -16.77 -9.67 2.77
C THR A 265 -16.50 -9.95 4.25
N ASP A 266 -16.97 -11.11 4.73
CA ASP A 266 -16.65 -11.57 6.07
C ASP A 266 -15.13 -11.83 6.14
N ALA A 267 -14.44 -11.06 6.98
CA ALA A 267 -12.99 -10.99 7.10
C ALA A 267 -12.23 -12.33 7.19
N ALA A 268 -12.90 -13.43 7.56
CA ALA A 268 -12.30 -14.74 7.74
C ALA A 268 -12.10 -15.53 6.43
N ASN A 269 -12.85 -15.26 5.35
CA ASN A 269 -12.78 -16.05 4.11
C ASN A 269 -11.95 -15.42 2.98
N ASP A 270 -11.53 -14.15 3.14
CA ASP A 270 -10.86 -13.38 2.09
C ASP A 270 -9.42 -12.95 2.45
N THR A 271 -8.79 -13.71 3.35
CA THR A 271 -7.38 -13.53 3.66
C THR A 271 -6.55 -14.52 2.85
N VAL A 272 -5.67 -13.99 2.00
CA VAL A 272 -4.61 -14.74 1.34
C VAL A 272 -3.39 -14.75 2.25
N ASP A 273 -2.79 -15.92 2.44
CA ASP A 273 -1.55 -16.11 3.18
C ASP A 273 -0.70 -17.14 2.41
N ILE A 274 0.24 -16.63 1.61
CA ILE A 274 1.08 -17.44 0.73
C ILE A 274 2.55 -17.28 1.09
N ILE A 275 3.31 -18.34 0.81
CA ILE A 275 4.76 -18.35 0.99
C ILE A 275 5.38 -18.75 -0.35
N PHE A 276 6.38 -17.99 -0.79
CA PHE A 276 7.18 -18.27 -1.99
C PHE A 276 8.63 -17.86 -1.75
N ASP A 277 9.55 -18.30 -2.60
CA ASP A 277 10.97 -17.95 -2.50
C ASP A 277 11.36 -16.88 -3.52
N LEU A 278 12.23 -15.95 -3.13
CA LEU A 278 12.90 -15.05 -4.06
C LEU A 278 13.90 -15.82 -4.90
N ASP A 279 13.81 -15.63 -6.22
CA ASP A 279 14.79 -16.11 -7.19
C ASP A 279 15.92 -15.07 -7.30
N LEU A 280 17.01 -15.29 -6.54
CA LEU A 280 18.16 -14.38 -6.38
C LEU A 280 19.48 -15.07 -6.76
#